data_AF-A0A2T4ZIR9-F1
#
_entry.id   AF-A0A2T4ZIR9-F1
#
_cell.length_a   1.000
_cell.length_b   1.000
_cell.length_c   1.000
_cell.angle_alpha   90.00
_cell.angle_beta   90.00
_cell.angle_gamma   90.00
#
_symmetry.space_group_name_H-M   'P 1'
#
loop_
_entity.id
_entity.type
_entity.pdbx_description
1 polymer ?
#
loop_
_entity_poly.entity_id
_entity_poly.type
_entity_poly.pdbx_seq_one_letter_code
_entity_poly.pdbx_strand_id
1 'polypeptide(L)'
;MRAPIELRMHDTHIGIWQASAHDPSFRDEVYGGLIRLMRARGWTIGQDPHTRRHYACLSPNHRLGRKGDLRCSIQLAGRSITVEVWAETWPLVHSNGHRYDFDKLQRMTYLDRLRFLLERRHIAAWLRTIAPVTGAEPPRKPLPPMDTIAREYRTSWHKDKAIGRPVCTDDRNRTSADGALLEHGQTVWMRDRSGRWIRGQAFYRINNVWFMVAGSDLHYPGCFQLYAKAPADPREKRNARLARERLEAEHRKAVANHRYRRAEILHRLICEGTAVWRIWSRKNDAWYRTGCAGYTTDRSTAGLYTRAEAEAEVRRVPHNLEAHGPDGAVFRVEAARHAEAEHAA
;
A
#
# COMPACT_ATOMS: atom_id res chain seq x y z
N MET A 1 14.49 -16.77 38.54
CA MET A 1 13.76 -16.01 37.49
C MET A 1 14.60 -16.14 36.22
N ARG A 2 14.04 -16.55 35.07
CA ARG A 2 14.83 -16.81 33.84
C ARG A 2 15.44 -15.55 33.25
N ALA A 3 16.48 -15.73 32.43
CA ALA A 3 17.05 -14.64 31.64
C ALA A 3 15.98 -13.99 30.75
N PRO A 4 16.02 -12.67 30.55
CA PRO A 4 15.09 -11.98 29.67
C PRO A 4 15.12 -12.53 28.23
N ILE A 5 13.95 -12.65 27.64
CA ILE A 5 13.75 -13.06 26.25
C ILE A 5 13.35 -11.83 25.43
N GLU A 6 14.04 -11.58 24.33
CA GLU A 6 13.65 -10.58 23.35
C GLU A 6 12.77 -11.22 22.26
N LEU A 7 11.59 -10.67 22.05
CA LEU A 7 10.62 -11.11 21.06
C LEU A 7 10.59 -10.14 19.87
N ARG A 8 11.01 -10.62 18.71
CA ARG A 8 11.06 -9.88 17.45
C ARG A 8 9.98 -10.40 16.52
N MET A 9 9.03 -9.56 16.14
CA MET A 9 7.95 -9.95 15.23
C MET A 9 7.96 -9.07 13.99
N HIS A 10 7.95 -9.68 12.82
CA HIS A 10 7.87 -8.99 11.53
C HIS A 10 7.10 -9.86 10.53
N ASP A 11 6.09 -9.30 9.86
CA ASP A 11 5.22 -10.04 8.94
C ASP A 11 4.68 -11.34 9.58
N THR A 12 5.06 -12.51 9.08
CA THR A 12 4.72 -13.83 9.64
C THR A 12 5.85 -14.51 10.41
N HIS A 13 6.94 -13.78 10.66
CA HIS A 13 8.11 -14.22 11.40
C HIS A 13 8.00 -13.86 12.89
N ILE A 14 8.32 -14.81 13.75
CA ILE A 14 8.44 -14.67 15.20
C ILE A 14 9.82 -15.17 15.61
N GLY A 15 10.72 -14.23 15.91
CA GLY A 15 12.05 -14.48 16.45
C GLY A 15 12.05 -14.36 17.96
N ILE A 16 12.52 -15.39 18.64
CA ILE A 16 12.64 -15.47 20.10
C ILE A 16 14.14 -15.53 20.40
N TRP A 17 14.67 -14.51 21.05
CA TRP A 17 16.10 -14.33 21.30
C TRP A 17 16.37 -14.33 22.79
N GLN A 18 17.42 -15.03 23.21
CA GLN A 18 17.95 -14.91 24.56
C GLN A 18 19.31 -14.21 24.56
N ALA A 19 19.66 -13.56 25.67
CA ALA A 19 20.92 -12.86 25.81
C ALA A 19 22.13 -13.82 25.77
N SER A 20 22.07 -14.90 26.56
CA SER A 20 23.13 -15.91 26.66
C SER A 20 22.96 -17.00 25.61
N ALA A 21 24.01 -17.31 24.85
CA ALA A 21 23.98 -18.42 23.88
C ALA A 21 24.17 -19.81 24.49
N HIS A 22 24.55 -19.87 25.76
CA HIS A 22 24.97 -21.09 26.44
C HIS A 22 23.95 -21.54 27.50
N ASP A 23 22.74 -20.98 27.52
CA ASP A 23 21.70 -21.38 28.46
C ASP A 23 21.14 -22.77 28.06
N PRO A 24 21.41 -23.82 28.86
CA PRO A 24 20.96 -25.18 28.53
C PRO A 24 19.43 -25.32 28.61
N SER A 25 18.74 -24.46 29.37
CA SER A 25 17.28 -24.50 29.52
C SER A 25 16.54 -24.04 28.26
N PHE A 26 17.21 -23.30 27.37
CA PHE A 26 16.61 -22.73 26.17
C PHE A 26 16.07 -23.79 25.20
N ARG A 27 16.81 -24.89 25.05
CA ARG A 27 16.40 -26.01 24.18
C ARG A 27 15.15 -26.71 24.74
N ASP A 28 15.19 -27.14 25.99
CA ASP A 28 14.15 -28.04 26.49
C ASP A 28 12.91 -27.29 27.00
N GLU A 29 13.13 -26.13 27.62
CA GLU A 29 12.09 -25.38 28.28
C GLU A 29 11.47 -24.31 27.37
N VAL A 30 12.25 -23.67 26.48
CA VAL A 30 11.72 -22.68 25.51
C VAL A 30 11.39 -23.34 24.17
N TYR A 31 12.35 -23.97 23.49
CA TYR A 31 12.08 -24.58 22.19
C TYR A 31 11.15 -25.80 22.31
N GLY A 32 11.44 -26.73 23.23
CA GLY A 32 10.56 -27.85 23.54
C GLY A 32 9.19 -27.42 24.07
N GLY A 33 9.17 -26.40 24.94
CA GLY A 33 7.93 -25.81 25.47
C GLY A 33 7.05 -25.19 24.40
N LEU A 34 7.64 -24.46 23.46
CA LEU A 34 6.95 -23.85 22.33
C LEU A 34 6.29 -24.90 21.44
N ILE A 35 7.00 -26.00 21.14
CA ILE A 35 6.45 -27.11 20.35
C ILE A 35 5.26 -27.73 21.09
N ARG A 36 5.36 -27.95 22.41
CA ARG A 36 4.25 -28.48 23.22
C ARG A 36 3.04 -27.55 23.21
N LEU A 37 3.25 -26.24 23.39
CA LEU A 37 2.21 -25.23 23.30
C LEU A 37 1.50 -25.28 21.95
N MET A 38 2.26 -25.24 20.85
CA MET A 38 1.68 -25.25 19.51
C MET A 38 0.90 -26.55 19.25
N ARG A 39 1.41 -27.71 19.69
CA ARG A 39 0.67 -28.99 19.60
C ARG A 39 -0.63 -28.97 20.37
N ALA A 40 -0.63 -28.48 21.62
CA ALA A 40 -1.85 -28.33 22.42
C ALA A 40 -2.90 -27.42 21.77
N ARG A 41 -2.44 -26.48 20.92
CA ARG A 41 -3.31 -25.59 20.13
C ARG A 41 -3.74 -26.18 18.79
N GLY A 42 -3.47 -27.46 18.53
CA GLY A 42 -3.91 -28.15 17.32
C GLY A 42 -2.92 -28.10 16.14
N TRP A 43 -1.66 -27.72 16.36
CA TRP A 43 -0.62 -27.88 15.34
C TRP A 43 -0.12 -29.33 15.29
N THR A 44 -0.06 -29.90 14.10
CA THR A 44 0.70 -31.14 13.86
C THR A 44 2.14 -30.75 13.57
N ILE A 45 3.09 -31.03 14.47
CA ILE A 45 4.51 -30.65 14.33
C ILE A 45 5.38 -31.91 14.29
N GLY A 46 6.16 -32.06 13.23
CA GLY A 46 7.08 -33.17 12.99
C GLY A 46 8.51 -32.70 12.64
N GLN A 47 9.39 -33.66 12.40
CA GLN A 47 10.73 -33.38 11.88
C GLN A 47 10.64 -32.85 10.45
N ASP A 48 11.52 -31.92 10.08
CA ASP A 48 11.67 -31.51 8.68
C ASP A 48 12.29 -32.68 7.88
N PRO A 49 11.57 -33.29 6.92
CA PRO A 49 12.07 -34.43 6.16
C PRO A 49 13.29 -34.08 5.29
N HIS A 50 13.32 -32.85 4.75
CA HIS A 50 14.42 -32.39 3.92
C HIS A 50 15.69 -32.21 4.77
N THR A 51 15.57 -31.54 5.92
CA THR A 51 16.70 -31.42 6.85
C THR A 51 17.15 -32.78 7.37
N ARG A 52 16.23 -33.70 7.70
CA ARG A 52 16.60 -35.04 8.16
C ARG A 52 17.40 -35.81 7.10
N ARG A 53 17.01 -35.71 5.82
CA ARG A 53 17.65 -36.42 4.71
C ARG A 53 19.04 -35.89 4.38
N HIS A 54 19.19 -34.57 4.33
CA HIS A 54 20.43 -33.94 3.84
C HIS A 54 21.34 -33.41 4.96
N TYR A 55 20.80 -33.17 6.16
CA TYR A 55 21.48 -32.51 7.28
C TYR A 55 21.06 -33.11 8.63
N ALA A 56 21.29 -34.40 8.82
CA ALA A 56 20.83 -35.16 9.99
C ALA A 56 21.23 -34.51 11.34
N CYS A 57 22.42 -33.92 11.42
CA CYS A 57 22.91 -33.22 12.62
C CYS A 57 22.08 -31.98 12.99
N LEU A 58 21.41 -31.35 12.02
CA LEU A 58 20.55 -30.18 12.23
C LEU A 58 19.09 -30.57 12.48
N SER A 59 18.70 -31.82 12.18
CA SER A 59 17.32 -32.32 12.31
C SER A 59 16.71 -32.12 13.70
N PRO A 60 17.43 -32.26 14.83
CA PRO A 60 16.87 -31.99 16.16
C PRO A 60 16.36 -30.55 16.33
N ASN A 61 16.93 -29.61 15.58
CA ASN A 61 16.65 -28.17 15.69
C ASN A 61 15.65 -27.67 14.65
N HIS A 62 15.21 -28.52 13.72
CA HIS A 62 14.34 -28.16 12.61
C HIS A 62 13.03 -28.92 12.68
N ARG A 63 11.92 -28.19 12.67
CA ARG A 63 10.57 -28.75 12.70
C ARG A 63 9.71 -28.09 11.65
N LEU A 64 8.85 -28.89 11.04
CA LEU A 64 7.77 -28.42 10.18
C LEU A 64 6.44 -28.74 10.84
N GLY A 65 5.48 -27.83 10.69
CA GLY A 65 4.16 -28.01 11.24
C GLY A 65 3.06 -27.57 10.29
N ARG A 66 1.85 -28.07 10.55
CA ARG A 66 0.62 -27.69 9.84
C ARG A 66 -0.55 -27.52 10.79
N LYS A 67 -1.45 -26.60 10.45
CA LYS A 67 -2.75 -26.38 11.13
C LYS A 67 -3.74 -25.82 10.12
N GLY A 68 -4.60 -26.69 9.57
CA GLY A 68 -5.44 -26.35 8.42
C GLY A 68 -4.57 -25.94 7.22
N ASP A 69 -4.86 -24.78 6.65
CA ASP A 69 -4.13 -24.21 5.52
C ASP A 69 -2.79 -23.54 5.92
N LEU A 70 -2.58 -23.34 7.22
CA LEU A 70 -1.32 -22.80 7.73
C LEU A 70 -0.23 -23.88 7.77
N ARG A 71 0.98 -23.45 7.45
CA ARG A 71 2.23 -24.18 7.59
C ARG A 71 3.16 -23.37 8.47
N CYS A 72 4.04 -24.04 9.20
CA CYS A 72 5.09 -23.37 9.95
C CYS A 72 6.42 -24.10 9.87
N SER A 73 7.50 -23.33 9.97
CA SER A 73 8.86 -23.80 10.18
C SER A 73 9.33 -23.28 11.53
N ILE A 74 9.88 -24.16 12.36
CA ILE A 74 10.42 -23.82 13.68
C ILE A 74 11.88 -24.25 13.71
N GLN A 75 12.78 -23.29 13.88
CA GLN A 75 14.22 -23.51 13.82
C GLN A 75 14.88 -22.99 15.09
N LEU A 76 15.76 -23.81 15.70
CA LEU A 76 16.62 -23.42 16.81
C LEU A 76 18.06 -23.21 16.30
N ALA A 77 18.60 -22.01 16.50
CA ALA A 77 19.95 -21.65 16.10
C ALA A 77 20.68 -20.99 17.27
N GLY A 78 21.42 -21.78 18.06
CA GLY A 78 22.14 -21.30 19.25
C GLY A 78 21.21 -20.59 20.23
N ARG A 79 21.24 -19.25 20.22
CA ARG A 79 20.47 -18.37 21.11
C ARG A 79 19.14 -17.86 20.55
N SER A 80 18.75 -18.30 19.36
CA SER A 80 17.51 -17.85 18.74
C SER A 80 16.62 -19.01 18.32
N ILE A 81 15.31 -18.81 18.47
CA ILE A 81 14.28 -19.65 17.89
C ILE A 81 13.52 -18.81 16.88
N THR A 82 13.41 -19.33 15.67
CA THR A 82 12.65 -18.72 14.59
C THR A 82 11.41 -19.54 14.34
N VAL A 83 10.23 -18.91 14.39
CA VAL A 83 8.98 -19.44 13.87
C VAL A 83 8.61 -18.63 12.64
N GLU A 84 8.50 -19.29 11.49
CA GLU A 84 7.99 -18.71 10.26
C GLU A 84 6.68 -19.39 9.89
N VAL A 85 5.63 -18.61 9.64
CA VAL A 85 4.31 -19.14 9.25
C VAL A 85 3.95 -18.68 7.83
N TRP A 86 3.35 -19.56 7.05
CA TRP A 86 2.78 -19.22 5.75
C TRP A 86 1.47 -19.98 5.54
N ALA A 87 0.69 -19.59 4.52
CA ALA A 87 -0.46 -20.34 4.05
C ALA A 87 -0.22 -20.77 2.60
N GLU A 88 -0.96 -21.76 2.12
CA GLU A 88 -0.89 -22.24 0.72
C GLU A 88 -2.14 -21.80 -0.07
N THR A 89 -2.75 -20.68 0.34
CA THR A 89 -4.06 -20.22 -0.18
C THR A 89 -3.98 -19.16 -1.28
N TRP A 90 -2.81 -18.56 -1.52
CA TRP A 90 -2.63 -17.53 -2.55
C TRP A 90 -1.89 -18.11 -3.76
N PRO A 91 -1.99 -17.51 -4.97
CA PRO A 91 -1.25 -17.99 -6.13
C PRO A 91 0.26 -17.92 -5.89
N LEU A 92 0.97 -19.00 -6.23
CA LEU A 92 2.41 -19.08 -6.03
C LEU A 92 3.14 -18.07 -6.94
N VAL A 93 3.99 -17.23 -6.34
CA VAL A 93 4.82 -16.27 -7.09
C VAL A 93 6.27 -16.76 -7.17
N HIS A 94 6.81 -17.29 -6.06
CA HIS A 94 8.18 -17.78 -6.00
C HIS A 94 8.29 -19.26 -6.40
N SER A 95 9.25 -19.60 -7.27
CA SER A 95 9.48 -20.99 -7.74
C SER A 95 9.73 -21.99 -6.61
N ASN A 96 10.41 -21.55 -5.56
CA ASN A 96 10.74 -22.35 -4.36
C ASN A 96 9.57 -22.54 -3.36
N GLY A 97 8.35 -22.07 -3.65
CA GLY A 97 7.18 -22.29 -2.81
C GLY A 97 6.77 -21.09 -1.92
N HIS A 98 5.54 -21.15 -1.37
CA HIS A 98 4.91 -20.07 -0.58
C HIS A 98 5.73 -19.61 0.64
N ARG A 99 6.60 -20.48 1.16
CA ARG A 99 7.53 -20.14 2.24
C ARG A 99 8.47 -19.00 1.86
N TYR A 100 8.79 -18.81 0.60
CA TYR A 100 9.76 -17.79 0.15
C TYR A 100 9.10 -16.52 -0.40
N ASP A 101 7.77 -16.45 -0.41
CA ASP A 101 7.06 -15.23 -0.79
C ASP A 101 7.22 -14.12 0.28
N PHE A 102 7.24 -12.86 -0.16
CA PHE A 102 7.22 -11.68 0.69
C PHE A 102 5.79 -11.25 1.06
N ASP A 103 5.64 -10.44 2.10
CA ASP A 103 4.37 -9.89 2.59
C ASP A 103 3.31 -10.98 2.85
N LYS A 104 3.73 -12.10 3.44
CA LYS A 104 2.91 -13.30 3.60
C LYS A 104 1.63 -12.99 4.38
N LEU A 105 1.70 -12.13 5.39
CA LEU A 105 0.54 -11.75 6.19
C LEU A 105 -0.53 -11.04 5.35
N GLN A 106 -0.11 -10.17 4.43
CA GLN A 106 -1.01 -9.45 3.53
C GLN A 106 -1.62 -10.36 2.46
N ARG A 107 -0.90 -11.42 2.07
CA ARG A 107 -1.35 -12.42 1.09
C ARG A 107 -2.28 -13.47 1.68
N MET A 108 -2.20 -13.73 2.99
CA MET A 108 -3.13 -14.63 3.68
C MET A 108 -4.58 -14.17 3.50
N THR A 109 -5.48 -15.13 3.36
CA THR A 109 -6.92 -14.90 3.47
C THR A 109 -7.24 -14.25 4.82
N TYR A 110 -8.39 -13.57 4.91
CA TYR A 110 -8.80 -12.90 6.13
C TYR A 110 -8.80 -13.83 7.36
N LEU A 111 -9.34 -15.05 7.22
CA LEU A 111 -9.41 -16.02 8.32
C LEU A 111 -8.04 -16.56 8.71
N ASP A 112 -7.17 -16.87 7.75
CA ASP A 112 -5.83 -17.36 8.05
C ASP A 112 -4.96 -16.28 8.69
N ARG A 113 -5.11 -15.03 8.25
CA ARG A 113 -4.49 -13.88 8.89
C ARG A 113 -4.91 -13.76 10.35
N LEU A 114 -6.22 -13.86 10.64
CA LEU A 114 -6.71 -13.82 12.02
C LEU A 114 -6.21 -15.00 12.85
N ARG A 115 -6.18 -16.22 12.29
CA ARG A 115 -5.65 -17.42 12.94
C ARG A 115 -4.17 -17.24 13.29
N PHE A 116 -3.34 -16.78 12.35
CA PHE A 116 -1.93 -16.51 12.62
C PHE A 116 -1.74 -15.44 13.70
N LEU A 117 -2.47 -14.31 13.62
CA LEU A 117 -2.39 -13.25 14.63
C LEU A 117 -2.81 -13.76 16.02
N LEU A 118 -3.75 -14.71 16.10
CA LEU A 118 -4.12 -15.38 17.34
C LEU A 118 -2.98 -16.28 17.86
N GLU A 119 -2.39 -17.12 17.00
CA GLU A 119 -1.25 -17.97 17.40
C GLU A 119 -0.08 -17.14 17.92
N ARG A 120 0.25 -16.04 17.24
CA ARG A 120 1.28 -15.09 17.66
C ARG A 120 1.06 -14.56 19.08
N ARG A 121 -0.20 -14.20 19.41
CA ARG A 121 -0.58 -13.73 20.75
C ARG A 121 -0.41 -14.81 21.81
N HIS A 122 -0.80 -16.05 21.50
CA HIS A 122 -0.66 -17.15 22.45
C HIS A 122 0.80 -17.50 22.70
N ILE A 123 1.64 -17.47 21.67
CA ILE A 123 3.09 -17.65 21.83
C ILE A 123 3.66 -16.56 22.73
N ALA A 124 3.34 -15.28 22.47
CA ALA A 124 3.81 -14.16 23.30
C ALA A 124 3.31 -14.25 24.75
N ALA A 125 2.03 -14.58 24.95
CA ALA A 125 1.44 -14.74 26.28
C ALA A 125 2.11 -15.88 27.06
N TRP A 126 2.35 -17.02 26.43
CA TRP A 126 3.06 -18.14 27.04
C TRP A 126 4.53 -17.81 27.35
N LEU A 127 5.24 -17.11 26.46
CA LEU A 127 6.62 -16.67 26.74
C LEU A 127 6.69 -15.80 28.01
N ARG A 128 5.68 -14.96 28.25
CA ARG A 128 5.59 -14.14 29.47
C ARG A 128 5.38 -14.94 30.74
N THR A 129 4.86 -16.17 30.66
CA THR A 129 4.70 -17.02 31.85
C THR A 129 6.00 -17.70 32.25
N ILE A 130 7.00 -17.78 31.35
CA ILE A 130 8.25 -18.50 31.59
C ILE A 130 9.47 -17.58 31.78
N ALA A 131 9.44 -16.35 31.24
CA ALA A 131 10.52 -15.38 31.36
C ALA A 131 10.01 -13.92 31.21
N PRO A 132 10.74 -12.93 31.73
CA PRO A 132 10.53 -11.54 31.35
C PRO A 132 10.72 -11.36 29.84
N VAL A 133 9.70 -10.86 29.13
CA VAL A 133 9.76 -10.66 27.67
C VAL A 133 9.90 -9.18 27.34
N THR A 134 10.94 -8.85 26.57
CA THR A 134 11.13 -7.53 25.96
C THR A 134 10.83 -7.60 24.46
N GLY A 135 10.47 -6.49 23.82
CA GLY A 135 10.26 -6.43 22.36
C GLY A 135 8.86 -5.96 21.92
N ALA A 136 8.73 -5.73 20.62
CA ALA A 136 7.58 -5.06 20.02
C ALA A 136 6.47 -6.07 19.67
N GLU A 137 5.52 -6.27 20.58
CA GLU A 137 4.21 -6.76 20.17
C GLU A 137 3.46 -5.59 19.52
N PRO A 138 2.94 -5.72 18.29
CA PRO A 138 2.13 -4.65 17.71
C PRO A 138 0.93 -4.41 18.62
N PRO A 139 0.59 -3.16 18.94
CA PRO A 139 -0.45 -2.85 19.91
C PRO A 139 -1.79 -3.51 19.51
N ARG A 140 -2.53 -3.96 20.53
CA ARG A 140 -3.79 -4.72 20.41
C ARG A 140 -4.87 -3.98 19.61
N LYS A 141 -4.77 -2.65 19.56
CA LYS A 141 -5.57 -1.73 18.76
C LYS A 141 -4.61 -0.81 17.99
N PRO A 142 -5.01 -0.28 16.81
CA PRO A 142 -4.29 0.83 16.20
C PRO A 142 -4.05 1.90 17.27
N LEU A 143 -2.82 2.38 17.37
CA LEU A 143 -2.53 3.50 18.27
C LEU A 143 -3.37 4.71 17.81
N PRO A 144 -3.88 5.52 18.75
CA PRO A 144 -4.40 6.83 18.43
C PRO A 144 -3.42 7.59 17.51
N PRO A 145 -3.90 8.49 16.63
CA PRO A 145 -3.04 9.22 15.70
C PRO A 145 -1.83 9.88 16.38
N MET A 146 -2.05 10.53 17.53
CA MET A 146 -0.99 11.21 18.28
C MET A 146 0.05 10.24 18.85
N ASP A 147 -0.38 9.09 19.38
CA ASP A 147 0.53 8.06 19.88
C ASP A 147 1.34 7.43 18.75
N THR A 148 0.73 7.30 17.56
CA THR A 148 1.42 6.86 16.34
C THR A 148 2.52 7.85 15.95
N ILE A 149 2.21 9.15 15.94
CA ILE A 149 3.17 10.21 15.64
C ILE A 149 4.31 10.23 16.66
N ALA A 150 3.99 10.17 17.97
CA ALA A 150 4.99 10.14 19.03
C ALA A 150 5.92 8.92 18.92
N ARG A 151 5.36 7.75 18.59
CA ARG A 151 6.15 6.54 18.32
C ARG A 151 7.07 6.74 17.12
N GLU A 152 6.56 7.24 16.00
CA GLU A 152 7.36 7.51 14.79
C GLU A 152 8.50 8.50 15.08
N TYR A 153 8.24 9.58 15.83
CA TYR A 153 9.28 10.53 16.24
C TYR A 153 10.35 9.89 17.11
N ARG A 154 9.96 9.05 18.07
CA ARG A 154 10.92 8.34 18.93
C ARG A 154 11.84 7.42 18.14
N THR A 155 11.31 6.71 17.14
CA THR A 155 12.04 5.74 16.32
C THR A 155 12.69 6.35 15.08
N SER A 156 12.37 7.60 14.74
CA SER A 156 12.93 8.27 13.56
C SER A 156 14.42 8.56 13.75
N TRP A 157 15.20 8.26 12.73
CA TRP A 157 16.62 8.62 12.65
C TRP A 157 16.83 10.07 12.19
N HIS A 158 15.80 10.70 11.62
CA HIS A 158 15.81 12.10 11.16
C HIS A 158 15.36 13.10 12.23
N LYS A 159 15.24 12.69 13.49
CA LYS A 159 14.81 13.58 14.56
C LYS A 159 15.94 14.52 14.97
N ASP A 160 15.58 15.75 15.26
CA ASP A 160 16.41 16.64 16.05
C ASP A 160 16.48 16.11 17.48
N LYS A 161 17.69 16.04 18.07
CA LYS A 161 17.89 15.47 19.41
C LYS A 161 17.35 16.38 20.53
N ALA A 162 17.34 17.69 20.35
CA ALA A 162 16.87 18.64 21.34
C ALA A 162 15.34 18.68 21.39
N ILE A 163 14.68 18.66 20.23
CA ILE A 163 13.22 18.77 20.12
C ILE A 163 12.54 17.38 20.12
N GLY A 164 13.29 16.31 19.84
CA GLY A 164 12.80 14.94 19.85
C GLY A 164 11.92 14.58 18.65
N ARG A 165 11.87 15.44 17.62
CA ARG A 165 11.11 15.23 16.38
C ARG A 165 11.89 15.73 15.16
N PRO A 166 11.54 15.30 13.94
CA PRO A 166 12.06 15.91 12.73
C PRO A 166 11.74 17.40 12.65
N VAL A 167 12.67 18.16 12.09
CA VAL A 167 12.53 19.60 11.80
C VAL A 167 12.72 19.80 10.31
N CYS A 168 11.90 20.65 9.72
CA CYS A 168 12.01 21.00 8.31
C CYS A 168 12.83 22.28 8.18
N THR A 169 13.97 22.20 7.49
CA THR A 169 14.84 23.36 7.23
C THR A 169 14.68 23.93 5.82
N ASP A 170 13.98 23.22 4.93
CA ASP A 170 13.76 23.62 3.54
C ASP A 170 12.29 24.02 3.33
N ASP A 171 12.07 25.26 2.92
CA ASP A 171 10.75 25.81 2.65
C ASP A 171 9.99 25.04 1.58
N ARG A 172 10.67 24.45 0.58
CA ARG A 172 10.03 23.63 -0.46
C ARG A 172 9.21 22.47 0.13
N ASN A 173 9.67 21.92 1.24
CA ASN A 173 9.03 20.82 1.95
C ASN A 173 7.89 21.28 2.87
N ARG A 174 7.72 22.59 3.03
CA ARG A 174 6.69 23.26 3.83
C ARG A 174 5.70 24.05 2.97
N THR A 175 5.99 24.33 1.71
CA THR A 175 5.08 25.05 0.82
C THR A 175 3.82 24.21 0.58
N SER A 176 2.71 24.72 1.08
CA SER A 176 1.36 24.18 0.90
C SER A 176 0.84 24.33 -0.53
N ALA A 177 -0.28 23.69 -0.84
CA ALA A 177 -0.98 23.79 -2.11
C ALA A 177 -1.45 25.22 -2.44
N ASP A 178 -1.71 26.06 -1.44
CA ASP A 178 -2.04 27.49 -1.56
C ASP A 178 -0.82 28.41 -1.40
N GLY A 179 0.39 27.86 -1.45
CA GLY A 179 1.65 28.61 -1.50
C GLY A 179 2.13 29.17 -0.15
N ALA A 180 1.36 29.01 0.93
CA ALA A 180 1.79 29.40 2.27
C ALA A 180 2.74 28.37 2.88
N LEU A 181 3.59 28.79 3.82
CA LEU A 181 4.47 27.88 4.55
C LEU A 181 3.70 27.21 5.69
N LEU A 182 3.76 25.88 5.73
CA LEU A 182 3.18 25.08 6.78
C LEU A 182 4.01 25.14 8.06
N GLU A 183 3.31 25.20 9.19
CA GLU A 183 3.88 25.11 10.52
C GLU A 183 3.51 23.79 11.20
N HIS A 184 4.41 23.30 12.04
CA HIS A 184 4.15 22.09 12.82
C HIS A 184 3.09 22.38 13.89
N GLY A 185 2.03 21.57 13.91
CA GLY A 185 0.88 21.75 14.77
C GLY A 185 -0.21 22.67 14.20
N GLN A 186 -0.04 23.19 12.98
CA GLN A 186 -1.01 24.10 12.35
C GLN A 186 -2.30 23.36 11.94
N THR A 187 -3.44 24.06 11.99
CA THR A 187 -4.68 23.59 11.35
C THR A 187 -4.55 23.69 9.84
N VAL A 188 -4.82 22.60 9.14
CA VAL A 188 -4.75 22.49 7.68
C VAL A 188 -6.00 21.85 7.10
N TRP A 189 -6.17 22.01 5.79
CA TRP A 189 -7.23 21.39 5.02
C TRP A 189 -6.65 20.52 3.92
N MET A 190 -7.33 19.42 3.62
CA MET A 190 -6.96 18.50 2.55
C MET A 190 -8.23 17.98 1.89
N ARG A 191 -8.12 17.56 0.63
CA ARG A 191 -9.19 16.76 0.01
C ARG A 191 -8.96 15.27 0.22
N ASP A 192 -9.96 14.58 0.73
CA ASP A 192 -9.93 13.12 0.85
C ASP A 192 -9.98 12.43 -0.53
N ARG A 193 -9.95 11.09 -0.53
CA ARG A 193 -10.07 10.30 -1.77
C ARG A 193 -11.40 10.49 -2.50
N SER A 194 -12.42 11.01 -1.83
CA SER A 194 -13.72 11.30 -2.42
C SER A 194 -13.80 12.72 -3.02
N GLY A 195 -12.77 13.55 -2.81
CA GLY A 195 -12.71 14.94 -3.25
C GLY A 195 -13.37 15.92 -2.28
N ARG A 196 -13.74 15.49 -1.07
CA ARG A 196 -14.31 16.33 -0.02
C ARG A 196 -13.22 16.94 0.84
N TRP A 197 -13.46 18.17 1.28
CA TRP A 197 -12.59 18.82 2.26
C TRP A 197 -12.68 18.15 3.62
N ILE A 198 -11.51 17.89 4.21
CA ILE A 198 -11.33 17.47 5.59
C ILE A 198 -10.40 18.45 6.28
N ARG A 199 -10.70 18.75 7.55
CA ARG A 199 -9.91 19.62 8.43
C ARG A 199 -9.13 18.76 9.40
N GLY A 200 -7.88 19.12 9.64
CA GLY A 200 -7.02 18.41 10.58
C GLY A 200 -5.85 19.24 11.07
N GLN A 201 -5.01 18.63 11.90
CA GLN A 201 -3.79 19.23 12.40
C GLN A 201 -2.57 18.61 11.71
N ALA A 202 -1.69 19.42 11.16
CA ALA A 202 -0.50 18.99 10.44
C ALA A 202 0.70 18.86 11.38
N PHE A 203 1.48 17.79 11.24
CA PHE A 203 2.74 17.62 11.96
C PHE A 203 3.83 17.18 10.98
N TYR A 204 4.94 17.90 10.96
CA TYR A 204 6.05 17.59 10.05
C TYR A 204 6.59 16.17 10.28
N ARG A 205 6.82 15.43 9.19
CA ARG A 205 7.42 14.08 9.24
C ARG A 205 8.80 14.07 8.60
N ILE A 206 8.87 14.09 7.27
CA ILE A 206 10.13 13.98 6.53
C ILE A 206 9.93 14.47 5.10
N ASN A 207 10.91 15.21 4.58
CA ASN A 207 10.87 15.80 3.24
C ASN A 207 9.54 16.53 3.03
N ASN A 208 8.89 16.34 1.89
CA ASN A 208 7.59 16.93 1.61
C ASN A 208 6.42 16.18 2.26
N VAL A 209 6.64 15.12 3.05
CA VAL A 209 5.57 14.33 3.68
C VAL A 209 5.29 14.84 5.09
N TRP A 210 4.00 15.03 5.37
CA TRP A 210 3.47 15.47 6.64
C TRP A 210 2.53 14.41 7.22
N PHE A 211 2.40 14.39 8.54
CA PHE A 211 1.24 13.78 9.18
C PHE A 211 0.10 14.79 9.18
N MET A 212 -1.12 14.32 8.96
CA MET A 212 -2.33 15.10 9.21
C MET A 212 -3.30 14.25 10.04
N VAL A 213 -3.67 14.76 11.21
CA VAL A 213 -4.67 14.14 12.09
C VAL A 213 -6.02 14.78 11.82
N ALA A 214 -6.99 13.99 11.35
CA ALA A 214 -8.36 14.44 11.07
C ALA A 214 -9.35 13.55 11.82
N GLY A 215 -9.85 14.02 12.96
CA GLY A 215 -10.67 13.18 13.85
C GLY A 215 -9.88 12.00 14.40
N SER A 216 -10.37 10.77 14.18
CA SER A 216 -9.69 9.53 14.57
C SER A 216 -8.67 9.02 13.57
N ASP A 217 -8.58 9.65 12.38
CA ASP A 217 -7.78 9.15 11.27
C ASP A 217 -6.44 9.88 11.16
N LEU A 218 -5.41 9.12 10.78
CA LEU A 218 -4.07 9.61 10.49
C LEU A 218 -3.79 9.50 8.99
N HIS A 219 -3.43 10.63 8.39
CA HIS A 219 -3.07 10.73 6.98
C HIS A 219 -1.60 11.10 6.80
N TYR A 220 -1.06 10.78 5.61
CA TYR A 220 0.34 11.01 5.24
C TYR A 220 0.46 11.87 3.96
N PRO A 221 -0.14 13.07 3.91
CA PRO A 221 -0.12 13.89 2.70
C PRO A 221 1.25 14.48 2.40
N GLY A 222 1.48 14.75 1.12
CA GLY A 222 2.51 15.70 0.70
C GLY A 222 2.13 17.14 1.08
N CYS A 223 3.10 18.04 1.30
CA CYS A 223 2.85 19.45 1.58
C CYS A 223 1.99 20.11 0.49
N PHE A 224 2.22 19.74 -0.78
CA PHE A 224 1.46 20.17 -1.95
C PHE A 224 0.01 19.64 -2.02
N GLN A 225 -0.42 18.83 -1.05
CA GLN A 225 -1.80 18.35 -0.91
C GLN A 225 -2.53 19.01 0.27
N LEU A 226 -1.79 19.70 1.13
CA LEU A 226 -2.31 20.43 2.28
C LEU A 226 -2.54 21.89 1.91
N TYR A 227 -3.59 22.48 2.46
CA TYR A 227 -3.92 23.89 2.34
C TYR A 227 -3.78 24.53 3.72
N ALA A 228 -3.07 25.65 3.79
CA ALA A 228 -2.89 26.41 5.03
C ALA A 228 -4.09 27.29 5.36
N LYS A 229 -4.90 27.65 4.34
CA LYS A 229 -6.14 28.42 4.49
C LYS A 229 -7.36 27.53 4.31
N ALA A 230 -8.44 27.90 5.00
CA ALA A 230 -9.73 27.25 4.83
C ALA A 230 -10.24 27.42 3.39
N PRO A 231 -10.85 26.38 2.79
CA PRO A 231 -11.50 26.53 1.50
C PRO A 231 -12.69 27.49 1.61
N ALA A 232 -12.95 28.26 0.55
CA ALA A 232 -14.08 29.19 0.50
C ALA A 232 -15.42 28.49 0.73
N ASP A 233 -15.58 27.28 0.17
CA ASP A 233 -16.71 26.41 0.44
C ASP A 233 -16.23 25.02 0.94
N PRO A 234 -16.30 24.75 2.26
CA PRO A 234 -15.95 23.45 2.82
C PRO A 234 -16.88 22.30 2.38
N ARG A 235 -18.08 22.60 1.87
CA ARG A 235 -19.03 21.59 1.39
C ARG A 235 -18.79 21.22 -0.07
N GLU A 236 -18.02 22.02 -0.79
CA GLU A 236 -17.62 21.73 -2.16
C GLU A 236 -16.95 20.36 -2.25
N LYS A 237 -17.37 19.57 -3.23
CA LYS A 237 -16.78 18.27 -3.54
C LYS A 237 -16.13 18.33 -4.92
N ARG A 238 -14.80 18.38 -4.95
CA ARG A 238 -14.04 18.37 -6.21
C ARG A 238 -13.76 16.94 -6.65
N ASN A 239 -14.77 16.31 -7.23
CA ASN A 239 -14.71 14.92 -7.69
C ASN A 239 -15.13 14.72 -9.15
N ALA A 240 -15.10 15.76 -9.97
CA ALA A 240 -15.52 15.70 -11.39
C ALA A 240 -14.83 14.54 -12.14
N ARG A 241 -13.51 14.39 -11.98
CA ARG A 241 -12.76 13.27 -12.56
C ARG A 241 -13.27 11.90 -12.10
N LEU A 242 -13.45 11.72 -10.79
CA LEU A 242 -13.95 10.46 -10.22
C LEU A 242 -15.41 10.18 -10.64
N ALA A 243 -16.23 11.22 -10.75
CA ALA A 243 -17.60 11.11 -11.23
C ALA A 243 -17.62 10.66 -12.70
N ARG A 244 -16.76 11.26 -13.53
CA ARG A 244 -16.57 10.88 -14.93
C ARG A 244 -16.11 9.44 -15.08
N GLU A 245 -15.05 9.05 -14.37
CA GLU A 245 -14.53 7.67 -14.38
C GLU A 245 -15.61 6.65 -14.00
N ARG A 246 -16.47 6.97 -13.02
CA ARG A 246 -17.60 6.12 -12.62
C ARG A 246 -18.66 6.02 -13.71
N LEU A 247 -19.05 7.14 -14.32
CA LEU A 247 -20.02 7.14 -15.42
C LEU A 247 -19.53 6.31 -16.61
N GLU A 248 -18.27 6.46 -17.00
CA GLU A 248 -17.66 5.68 -18.08
C GLU A 248 -17.55 4.19 -17.75
N ALA A 249 -17.20 3.85 -16.50
CA ALA A 249 -17.18 2.46 -16.05
C ALA A 249 -18.59 1.84 -16.12
N GLU A 250 -19.62 2.55 -15.67
CA GLU A 250 -21.00 2.12 -15.76
C GLU A 250 -21.49 2.02 -17.21
N HIS A 251 -21.06 2.94 -18.08
CA HIS A 251 -21.36 2.87 -19.51
C HIS A 251 -20.79 1.60 -20.14
N ARG A 252 -19.50 1.31 -19.90
CA ARG A 252 -18.85 0.08 -20.38
C ARG A 252 -19.56 -1.18 -19.88
N LYS A 253 -19.93 -1.22 -18.60
CA LYS A 253 -20.72 -2.33 -18.04
C LYS A 253 -22.09 -2.45 -18.72
N ALA A 254 -22.77 -1.35 -19.00
CA ALA A 254 -24.07 -1.37 -19.66
C ALA A 254 -23.96 -1.93 -21.08
N VAL A 255 -22.95 -1.51 -21.86
CA VAL A 255 -22.67 -2.05 -23.21
C VAL A 255 -22.34 -3.54 -23.15
N ALA A 256 -21.43 -3.95 -22.26
CA ALA A 256 -21.01 -5.35 -22.12
C ALA A 256 -22.16 -6.29 -21.73
N ASN A 257 -23.17 -5.78 -21.02
CA ASN A 257 -24.35 -6.54 -20.61
C ASN A 257 -25.57 -6.30 -21.51
N HIS A 258 -25.39 -5.76 -22.72
CA HIS A 258 -26.47 -5.50 -23.69
C HIS A 258 -27.60 -4.58 -23.17
N ARG A 259 -27.32 -3.71 -22.18
CA ARG A 259 -28.28 -2.76 -21.61
C ARG A 259 -28.24 -1.43 -22.35
N TYR A 260 -28.60 -1.44 -23.64
CA TYR A 260 -28.40 -0.31 -24.55
C TYR A 260 -29.11 0.98 -24.13
N ARG A 261 -30.35 0.91 -23.62
CA ARG A 261 -31.06 2.11 -23.10
C ARG A 261 -30.29 2.80 -21.96
N ARG A 262 -29.68 2.02 -21.07
CA ARG A 262 -28.86 2.56 -19.98
C ARG A 262 -27.56 3.15 -20.50
N ALA A 263 -26.92 2.49 -21.46
CA ALA A 263 -25.72 3.01 -22.11
C ALA A 263 -25.99 4.36 -22.78
N GLU A 264 -27.12 4.51 -23.49
CA GLU A 264 -27.53 5.76 -24.11
C GLU A 264 -27.70 6.91 -23.11
N ILE A 265 -28.38 6.67 -21.98
CA ILE A 265 -28.53 7.69 -20.92
C ILE A 265 -27.16 8.10 -20.38
N LEU A 266 -26.30 7.13 -20.04
CA LEU A 266 -24.97 7.40 -19.51
C LEU A 266 -24.10 8.15 -20.53
N HIS A 267 -24.22 7.81 -21.80
CA HIS A 267 -23.55 8.47 -22.91
C HIS A 267 -23.95 9.95 -23.02
N ARG A 268 -25.25 10.26 -22.94
CA ARG A 268 -25.73 11.66 -22.93
C ARG A 268 -25.22 12.44 -21.72
N LEU A 269 -25.13 11.81 -20.54
CA LEU A 269 -24.59 12.45 -19.34
C LEU A 269 -23.08 12.71 -19.41
N ILE A 270 -22.34 11.80 -20.05
CA ILE A 270 -20.89 11.91 -20.25
C ILE A 270 -20.60 13.04 -21.26
N CYS A 271 -21.22 13.00 -22.44
CA CYS A 271 -20.89 13.96 -23.50
C CYS A 271 -21.83 15.17 -23.55
N GLU A 272 -22.63 15.41 -22.51
CA GLU A 272 -23.61 16.52 -22.44
C GLU A 272 -24.53 16.56 -23.67
N GLY A 273 -24.89 15.39 -24.20
CA GLY A 273 -25.69 15.25 -25.42
C GLY A 273 -24.98 15.57 -26.73
N THR A 274 -23.68 15.88 -26.70
CA THR A 274 -22.87 16.14 -27.90
C THR A 274 -22.29 14.87 -28.53
N ALA A 275 -21.86 14.99 -29.78
CA ALA A 275 -21.14 13.95 -30.51
C ALA A 275 -19.88 13.47 -29.77
N VAL A 276 -19.64 12.15 -29.78
CA VAL A 276 -18.48 11.54 -29.12
C VAL A 276 -17.26 11.54 -29.99
N TRP A 277 -16.17 12.02 -29.40
CA TRP A 277 -14.85 11.95 -29.94
C TRP A 277 -14.00 10.95 -29.16
N ARG A 278 -13.04 10.33 -29.85
CA ARG A 278 -12.00 9.48 -29.28
C ARG A 278 -10.64 10.01 -29.72
N ILE A 279 -9.63 9.87 -28.89
CA ILE A 279 -8.28 10.32 -29.22
C ILE A 279 -7.42 9.11 -29.55
N TRP A 280 -6.78 9.12 -30.72
CA TRP A 280 -5.81 8.13 -31.15
C TRP A 280 -4.39 8.65 -30.91
N SER A 281 -3.49 7.78 -30.43
CA SER A 281 -2.07 8.09 -30.29
C SER A 281 -1.28 7.38 -31.37
N ARG A 282 -0.71 8.16 -32.31
CA ARG A 282 0.19 7.65 -33.35
C ARG A 282 1.44 6.99 -32.78
N LYS A 283 2.00 7.58 -31.73
CA LYS A 283 3.23 7.08 -31.08
C LYS A 283 3.06 5.69 -30.46
N ASN A 284 1.88 5.41 -29.91
CA ASN A 284 1.64 4.17 -29.15
C ASN A 284 0.72 3.20 -29.91
N ASP A 285 0.28 3.55 -31.12
CA ASP A 285 -0.66 2.79 -31.94
C ASP A 285 -1.91 2.35 -31.16
N ALA A 286 -2.48 3.28 -30.37
CA ALA A 286 -3.53 2.96 -29.41
C ALA A 286 -4.43 4.17 -29.05
N TRP A 287 -5.65 3.89 -28.60
CA TRP A 287 -6.62 4.89 -28.14
C TRP A 287 -6.28 5.41 -26.74
N TYR A 288 -6.46 6.72 -26.55
CA TYR A 288 -6.29 7.40 -25.26
C TYR A 288 -7.46 7.12 -24.32
N ARG A 289 -7.17 6.76 -23.07
CA ARG A 289 -8.19 6.64 -22.01
C ARG A 289 -8.38 7.96 -21.28
N THR A 290 -9.62 8.25 -20.85
CA THR A 290 -9.96 9.49 -20.16
C THR A 290 -9.17 9.64 -18.85
N GLY A 291 -8.86 10.88 -18.47
CA GLY A 291 -8.24 11.18 -17.17
C GLY A 291 -6.78 10.74 -17.04
N CYS A 292 -6.05 10.68 -18.16
CA CYS A 292 -4.64 10.26 -18.22
C CYS A 292 -4.43 8.81 -17.76
N ALA A 293 -5.41 7.93 -17.98
CA ALA A 293 -5.37 6.52 -17.57
C ALA A 293 -4.65 5.58 -18.57
N GLY A 294 -3.74 6.13 -19.39
CA GLY A 294 -2.95 5.38 -20.37
C GLY A 294 -3.66 5.11 -21.70
N TYR A 295 -3.25 4.04 -22.38
CA TYR A 295 -3.69 3.69 -23.74
C TYR A 295 -4.42 2.34 -23.79
N THR A 296 -5.18 2.10 -24.86
CA THR A 296 -5.86 0.83 -25.14
C THR A 296 -5.97 0.58 -26.64
N THR A 297 -5.72 -0.64 -27.09
CA THR A 297 -5.93 -1.01 -28.51
C THR A 297 -7.41 -1.22 -28.84
N ASP A 298 -8.21 -1.58 -27.84
CA ASP A 298 -9.65 -1.76 -28.00
C ASP A 298 -10.41 -0.42 -27.99
N ARG A 299 -11.00 -0.08 -29.14
CA ARG A 299 -11.81 1.13 -29.36
C ARG A 299 -13.05 1.19 -28.45
N SER A 300 -13.60 0.05 -28.03
CA SER A 300 -14.77 -0.01 -27.16
C SER A 300 -14.47 0.45 -25.73
N THR A 301 -13.20 0.39 -25.33
CA THR A 301 -12.71 0.81 -24.01
C THR A 301 -11.93 2.13 -24.03
N ALA A 302 -11.86 2.77 -25.19
CA ALA A 302 -11.27 4.10 -25.36
C ALA A 302 -12.02 5.16 -24.54
N GLY A 303 -11.32 6.23 -24.19
CA GLY A 303 -11.94 7.39 -23.53
C GLY A 303 -13.00 8.03 -24.40
N LEU A 304 -14.05 8.52 -23.77
CA LEU A 304 -15.14 9.26 -24.42
C LEU A 304 -14.91 10.75 -24.16
N TYR A 305 -14.79 11.53 -25.22
CA TYR A 305 -14.51 12.97 -25.13
C TYR A 305 -15.60 13.74 -25.86
N THR A 306 -15.89 14.95 -25.38
CA THR A 306 -16.52 15.97 -26.21
C THR A 306 -15.55 16.42 -27.31
N ARG A 307 -16.07 17.06 -28.36
CA ARG A 307 -15.20 17.63 -29.41
C ARG A 307 -14.16 18.59 -28.82
N ALA A 308 -14.59 19.50 -27.96
CA ALA A 308 -13.73 20.51 -27.36
C ALA A 308 -12.59 19.88 -26.54
N GLU A 309 -12.88 18.88 -25.72
CA GLU A 309 -11.87 18.14 -24.95
C GLU A 309 -10.87 17.43 -25.86
N ALA A 310 -11.36 16.74 -26.90
CA ALA A 310 -10.51 16.00 -27.83
C ALA A 310 -9.57 16.93 -28.61
N GLU A 311 -10.09 18.04 -29.14
CA GLU A 311 -9.27 19.01 -29.85
C GLU A 311 -8.26 19.72 -28.94
N ALA A 312 -8.63 20.04 -27.69
CA ALA A 312 -7.71 20.63 -26.71
C ALA A 312 -6.52 19.71 -26.41
N GLU A 313 -6.79 18.40 -26.25
CA GLU A 313 -5.75 17.42 -25.99
C GLU A 313 -4.86 17.18 -27.22
N VAL A 314 -5.44 17.16 -28.43
CA VAL A 314 -4.66 17.12 -29.68
C VAL A 314 -3.75 18.34 -29.80
N ARG A 315 -4.25 19.55 -29.51
CA ARG A 315 -3.43 20.78 -29.54
C ARG A 315 -2.27 20.76 -28.53
N ARG A 316 -2.42 20.06 -27.41
CA ARG A 316 -1.36 19.89 -26.40
C ARG A 316 -0.18 19.07 -26.94
N VAL A 317 -0.44 18.06 -27.78
CA VAL A 317 0.58 17.16 -28.34
C VAL A 317 0.31 16.87 -29.82
N PRO A 318 0.41 17.88 -30.69
CA PRO A 318 -0.10 17.82 -32.08
C PRO A 318 0.64 16.81 -32.95
N HIS A 319 1.90 16.54 -32.63
CA HIS A 319 2.73 15.57 -33.35
C HIS A 319 2.37 14.10 -33.02
N ASN A 320 1.66 13.81 -31.92
CA ASN A 320 1.38 12.43 -31.50
C ASN A 320 -0.10 12.05 -31.50
N LEU A 321 -1.02 13.02 -31.47
CA LEU A 321 -2.42 12.77 -31.19
C LEU A 321 -3.34 13.18 -32.35
N GLU A 322 -4.44 12.47 -32.48
CA GLU A 322 -5.49 12.72 -33.46
C GLU A 322 -6.85 12.50 -32.79
N ALA A 323 -7.83 13.34 -33.10
CA ALA A 323 -9.17 13.19 -32.56
C ALA A 323 -10.09 12.64 -33.66
N HIS A 324 -10.85 11.59 -33.35
CA HIS A 324 -11.77 10.90 -34.25
C HIS A 324 -13.20 11.08 -33.76
N GLY A 325 -14.04 11.73 -34.57
CA GLY A 325 -15.44 11.99 -34.30
C GLY A 325 -16.38 10.88 -34.80
N PRO A 326 -17.70 11.10 -34.68
CA PRO A 326 -18.67 10.28 -35.39
C PRO A 326 -18.49 10.43 -36.91
N ASP A 327 -18.92 9.41 -37.66
CA ASP A 327 -18.92 9.40 -39.13
C ASP A 327 -17.54 9.46 -39.79
N GLY A 328 -16.48 9.16 -39.04
CA GLY A 328 -15.11 9.13 -39.57
C GLY A 328 -14.43 10.50 -39.65
N ALA A 329 -15.03 11.55 -39.08
CA ALA A 329 -14.39 12.85 -38.95
C ALA A 329 -13.07 12.73 -38.18
N VAL A 330 -12.01 13.37 -38.68
CA VAL A 330 -10.69 13.37 -38.05
C VAL A 330 -10.21 14.81 -37.88
N PHE A 331 -9.84 15.18 -36.65
CA PHE A 331 -9.18 16.44 -36.33
C PHE A 331 -7.72 16.19 -36.00
N ARG A 332 -6.84 16.88 -36.72
CA ARG A 332 -5.38 16.84 -36.57
C ARG A 332 -4.86 18.27 -36.67
N VAL A 333 -3.82 18.55 -35.89
CA VAL A 333 -3.04 19.78 -36.02
C VAL A 333 -1.73 19.38 -36.68
N GLU A 334 -1.47 19.89 -37.89
CA GLU A 334 -0.15 19.72 -38.49
C GLU A 334 0.88 20.46 -37.65
N ALA A 335 1.93 19.75 -37.23
CA ALA A 335 3.06 20.40 -36.60
C ALA A 335 3.71 21.31 -37.66
N ALA A 336 3.90 22.60 -37.34
CA ALA A 336 4.78 23.44 -38.14
C ALA A 336 6.12 22.72 -38.26
N ARG A 337 6.58 22.47 -39.50
CA ARG A 337 7.92 21.97 -39.77
C ARG A 337 8.90 22.98 -39.21
N HIS A 338 9.43 22.74 -38.00
CA HIS A 338 10.67 23.39 -37.59
C HIS A 338 11.75 22.83 -38.50
N ALA A 339 12.09 23.62 -39.52
CA ALA A 339 13.22 23.34 -40.37
C ALA A 339 14.49 23.25 -39.52
N GLU A 340 15.21 22.15 -39.69
CA GLU A 340 16.57 21.97 -39.22
C GLU A 340 17.45 23.07 -39.83
N ALA A 341 17.85 24.03 -39.00
CA ALA A 341 18.90 24.99 -39.34
C ALA A 341 19.65 25.38 -38.07
N GLU A 342 20.38 24.42 -37.49
CA GLU A 342 21.45 24.71 -36.53
C GLU A 342 22.40 23.49 -36.42
N HIS A 343 23.16 23.24 -37.49
CA HIS A 343 24.46 22.55 -37.41
C HIS A 343 25.31 22.85 -38.66
N ALA A 344 25.46 24.13 -38.98
CA ALA A 344 26.50 24.63 -39.88
C ALA A 344 26.78 26.12 -39.58
N ALA A 345 27.46 26.38 -38.47
CA ALA A 345 28.31 27.55 -38.24
C ALA A 345 29.23 27.27 -37.06
#